data_AF-A0A9E0M0T7-F1
#
_entry.id   AF-A0A9E0M0T7-F1
#
_cell.length_a   1.000
_cell.length_b   1.000
_cell.length_c   1.000
_cell.angle_alpha   90.00
_cell.angle_beta   90.00
_cell.angle_gamma   90.00
#
_symmetry.space_group_name_H-M   'P 1'
#
loop_
_entity.id
_entity.type
_entity.pdbx_description
1 polymer ?
#
loop_
_entity_poly.entity_id
_entity_poly.type
_entity_poly.pdbx_seq_one_letter_code
_entity_poly.pdbx_strand_id
1 'polypeptide(L)'
;MRIESSAKLLRALTSDADTAASLLKAGDLVATVHGRTHRGLESLDDALRTVIRMSRASVSARSTGELLGAVGSFELWVFIGREFGDVHLYLKGEAIRDCRSCQTGPALYRALRDTILAMSDRRLETERKLASTARRLDTLCEGLGKPFEHEERLTALLGRQRALAANLDKDQAGTEGLQAAEESLAA
;
A
#
# COMPACT_ATOMS: atom_id res chain seq x y z
N MET A 1 -2.56 10.60 -1.98
CA MET A 1 -2.94 10.43 -0.57
C MET A 1 -2.81 8.97 -0.15
N ARG A 2 -1.73 8.60 0.55
CA ARG A 2 -1.41 7.20 0.89
C ARG A 2 -2.25 6.65 2.05
N ILE A 3 -2.50 7.46 3.08
CA ILE A 3 -3.35 7.09 4.24
C ILE A 3 -4.79 6.84 3.80
N GLU A 4 -5.36 7.74 2.98
CA GLU A 4 -6.72 7.58 2.45
C GLU A 4 -6.88 6.32 1.59
N SER A 5 -5.89 6.05 0.72
CA SER A 5 -5.88 4.82 -0.09
C SER A 5 -5.83 3.57 0.79
N SER A 6 -5.01 3.57 1.85
CA SER A 6 -4.93 2.47 2.81
C SER A 6 -6.23 2.32 3.62
N ALA A 7 -6.89 3.42 3.98
CA ALA A 7 -8.18 3.40 4.65
C ALA A 7 -9.30 2.87 3.75
N LYS A 8 -9.30 3.23 2.46
CA LYS A 8 -10.20 2.64 1.45
C LYS A 8 -9.97 1.14 1.30
N LEU A 9 -8.71 0.71 1.20
CA LEU A 9 -8.37 -0.71 1.16
C LEU A 9 -8.84 -1.43 2.43
N LEU A 10 -8.61 -0.87 3.61
CA LEU A 10 -9.04 -1.48 4.88
C LEU A 10 -10.56 -1.68 4.94
N ARG A 11 -11.35 -0.73 4.42
CA ARG A 11 -12.81 -0.89 4.31
C ARG A 11 -13.20 -2.08 3.42
N ALA A 12 -12.61 -2.19 2.24
CA ALA A 12 -12.83 -3.33 1.34
C ALA A 12 -12.45 -4.66 2.02
N LEU A 13 -11.27 -4.72 2.67
CA LEU A 13 -10.83 -5.91 3.40
C LEU A 13 -11.72 -6.27 4.59
N THR A 14 -12.36 -5.28 5.22
CA THR A 14 -13.27 -5.51 6.34
C THR A 14 -14.56 -6.15 5.85
N SER A 15 -15.17 -5.60 4.79
CA SER A 15 -16.34 -6.18 4.15
C SER A 15 -16.10 -7.62 3.68
N ASP A 16 -14.95 -7.86 3.04
CA ASP A 16 -14.56 -9.20 2.60
C ASP A 16 -14.33 -10.15 3.79
N ALA A 17 -13.69 -9.69 4.87
CA ALA A 17 -13.47 -10.53 6.06
C ALA A 17 -14.77 -10.91 6.77
N ASP A 18 -15.74 -10.00 6.85
CA ASP A 18 -17.06 -10.28 7.44
C ASP A 18 -17.85 -11.29 6.60
N THR A 19 -17.77 -11.15 5.28
CA THR A 19 -18.34 -12.10 4.31
C THR A 19 -17.68 -13.47 4.43
N ALA A 20 -16.35 -13.52 4.50
CA ALA A 20 -15.57 -14.74 4.68
C ALA A 20 -15.90 -15.45 6.00
N ALA A 21 -16.01 -14.70 7.10
CA ALA A 21 -16.38 -15.26 8.41
C ALA A 21 -17.78 -15.89 8.38
N SER A 22 -18.73 -15.26 7.70
CA SER A 22 -20.10 -15.78 7.54
C SER A 22 -20.10 -17.07 6.72
N LEU A 23 -19.32 -17.11 5.63
CA LEU A 23 -19.17 -18.28 4.77
C LEU A 23 -18.57 -19.48 5.54
N LEU A 24 -17.53 -19.26 6.34
CA LEU A 24 -16.85 -20.31 7.08
C LEU A 24 -17.70 -20.88 8.24
N LYS A 25 -18.62 -20.09 8.81
CA LYS A 25 -19.57 -20.56 9.83
C LYS A 25 -20.60 -21.54 9.28
N ALA A 26 -20.89 -21.51 7.98
CA ALA A 26 -21.85 -22.41 7.33
C ALA A 26 -21.34 -23.87 7.20
N GLY A 27 -20.09 -24.14 7.59
CA GLY A 27 -19.47 -25.46 7.55
C GLY A 27 -18.67 -25.67 6.26
N ASP A 28 -19.07 -26.64 5.45
CA ASP A 28 -18.42 -26.93 4.18
C ASP A 28 -18.58 -25.79 3.18
N LEU A 29 -17.53 -25.55 2.40
CA LEU A 29 -17.62 -24.58 1.30
C LEU A 29 -18.60 -25.11 0.24
N VAL A 30 -19.45 -24.20 -0.21
CA VAL A 30 -20.33 -24.39 -1.35
C VAL A 30 -19.90 -23.38 -2.41
N ALA A 31 -19.68 -23.88 -3.63
CA ALA A 31 -19.30 -23.05 -4.76
C ALA A 31 -20.10 -23.43 -6.00
N THR A 32 -20.38 -22.44 -6.83
CA THR A 32 -20.86 -22.65 -8.19
C THR A 32 -19.67 -22.58 -9.15
N VAL A 33 -19.53 -23.59 -10.00
CA VAL A 33 -18.49 -23.69 -11.03
C VAL A 33 -19.17 -24.07 -12.34
N HIS A 34 -19.05 -23.20 -13.35
CA HIS A 34 -19.71 -23.32 -14.65
C HIS A 34 -21.20 -23.67 -14.56
N GLY A 35 -21.91 -23.00 -13.65
CA GLY A 35 -23.36 -23.16 -13.44
C GLY A 35 -23.77 -24.39 -12.62
N ARG A 36 -22.82 -25.23 -12.17
CA ARG A 36 -23.10 -26.38 -11.30
C ARG A 36 -22.68 -26.07 -9.86
N THR A 37 -23.49 -26.52 -8.90
CA THR A 37 -23.19 -26.35 -7.47
C THR A 37 -22.40 -27.54 -6.96
N HIS A 38 -21.27 -27.27 -6.31
CA HIS A 38 -20.38 -28.23 -5.69
C HIS A 38 -20.29 -27.92 -4.20
N ARG A 39 -20.38 -28.96 -3.36
CA ARG A 39 -20.34 -28.84 -1.90
C ARG A 39 -19.32 -29.79 -1.30
N GLY A 40 -18.56 -29.28 -0.33
CA GLY A 40 -17.60 -30.07 0.42
C GLY A 40 -16.33 -30.39 -0.38
N LEU A 41 -15.42 -31.09 0.28
CA LEU A 41 -14.06 -31.33 -0.20
C LEU A 41 -14.04 -32.02 -1.56
N GLU A 42 -14.60 -33.23 -1.67
CA GLU A 42 -14.42 -34.09 -2.84
C GLU A 42 -15.01 -33.47 -4.12
N SER A 43 -16.29 -33.08 -4.07
CA SER A 43 -17.00 -32.56 -5.24
C SER A 43 -16.40 -31.26 -5.78
N LEU A 44 -16.00 -30.35 -4.90
CA LEU A 44 -15.42 -29.07 -5.31
C LEU A 44 -13.97 -29.23 -5.76
N ASP A 45 -13.18 -30.06 -5.09
CA ASP A 45 -11.78 -30.28 -5.46
C ASP A 45 -11.67 -30.87 -6.89
N ASP A 46 -12.50 -31.86 -7.23
CA ASP A 46 -12.54 -32.45 -8.57
C ASP A 46 -12.97 -31.46 -9.66
N ALA A 47 -13.95 -30.60 -9.35
CA ALA A 47 -14.38 -29.55 -10.26
C ALA A 47 -13.26 -28.55 -10.52
N LEU A 48 -12.60 -28.07 -9.46
CA LEU A 48 -11.49 -27.11 -9.58
C LEU A 48 -10.28 -27.71 -10.30
N ARG A 49 -9.98 -29.00 -10.10
CA ARG A 49 -8.91 -29.68 -10.83
C ARG A 49 -9.19 -29.75 -12.32
N THR A 50 -10.43 -30.05 -12.67
CA THR A 50 -10.88 -30.08 -14.07
C THR A 50 -10.71 -28.71 -14.71
N VAL A 51 -11.14 -27.66 -14.01
CA VAL A 51 -10.93 -26.28 -14.46
C VAL A 51 -9.44 -25.97 -14.66
N ILE A 52 -8.59 -26.17 -13.65
CA ILE A 52 -7.15 -25.87 -13.75
C ILE A 52 -6.50 -26.64 -14.90
N ARG A 53 -6.86 -27.91 -15.09
CA ARG A 53 -6.37 -28.72 -16.21
C ARG A 53 -6.80 -28.15 -17.57
N MET A 54 -8.06 -27.73 -17.71
CA MET A 54 -8.58 -27.12 -18.94
C MET A 54 -7.96 -25.76 -19.22
N SER A 55 -7.84 -24.91 -18.19
CA SER A 55 -7.20 -23.59 -18.27
C SER A 55 -5.73 -23.72 -18.70
N ARG A 56 -5.01 -24.71 -18.17
CA ARG A 56 -3.63 -25.02 -18.59
C ARG A 56 -3.52 -25.48 -20.03
N ALA A 57 -4.46 -26.29 -20.50
CA ALA A 57 -4.52 -26.68 -21.91
C ALA A 57 -4.88 -25.50 -22.85
N SER A 58 -5.43 -24.43 -22.29
CA SER A 58 -5.85 -23.21 -23.01
C SER A 58 -4.81 -22.08 -22.93
N VAL A 59 -3.63 -22.33 -22.35
CA VAL A 59 -2.55 -21.34 -22.27
C VAL A 59 -2.14 -20.90 -23.68
N SER A 60 -2.04 -19.58 -23.85
CA SER A 60 -1.72 -18.95 -25.13
C SER A 60 -0.72 -17.82 -24.95
N ALA A 61 -0.31 -17.17 -26.04
CA ALA A 61 0.59 -16.01 -25.98
C ALA A 61 -0.01 -14.80 -25.22
N ARG A 62 -1.34 -14.77 -25.02
CA ARG A 62 -2.04 -13.72 -24.28
C ARG A 62 -2.53 -14.26 -22.94
N SER A 63 -2.37 -13.47 -21.90
CA SER A 63 -3.01 -13.75 -20.61
C SER A 63 -4.47 -13.32 -20.59
N THR A 64 -5.32 -14.14 -19.99
CA THR A 64 -6.75 -13.92 -19.88
C THR A 64 -7.24 -14.25 -18.47
N GLY A 65 -8.42 -13.74 -18.13
CA GLY A 65 -9.14 -14.09 -16.91
C GLY A 65 -10.53 -14.56 -17.27
N GLU A 66 -10.98 -15.65 -16.65
CA GLU A 66 -12.29 -16.24 -16.92
C GLU A 66 -13.08 -16.40 -15.61
N LEU A 67 -14.35 -15.98 -15.64
CA LEU A 67 -15.27 -16.17 -14.52
C LEU A 67 -15.73 -17.63 -14.52
N LEU A 68 -15.48 -18.32 -13.41
CA LEU A 68 -15.87 -19.71 -13.22
C LEU A 68 -17.24 -19.81 -12.55
N GLY A 69 -17.53 -18.90 -11.60
CA GLY A 69 -18.76 -18.87 -10.83
C GLY A 69 -18.56 -18.12 -9.52
N ALA A 70 -19.04 -18.67 -8.41
CA ALA A 70 -19.01 -17.97 -7.13
C ALA A 70 -18.83 -18.91 -5.93
N VAL A 71 -18.21 -18.40 -4.86
CA VAL A 71 -18.08 -19.04 -3.55
C VAL A 71 -18.73 -18.10 -2.52
N GLY A 72 -19.94 -18.43 -2.07
CA GLY A 72 -20.75 -17.46 -1.34
C GLY A 72 -20.98 -16.19 -2.15
N SER A 73 -20.59 -15.03 -1.61
CA SER A 73 -20.68 -13.73 -2.29
C SER A 73 -19.43 -13.37 -3.10
N PHE A 74 -18.39 -14.22 -3.12
CA PHE A 74 -17.17 -13.96 -3.88
C PHE A 74 -17.28 -14.54 -5.29
N GLU A 75 -16.92 -13.76 -6.30
CA GLU A 75 -16.73 -14.29 -7.64
C GLU A 75 -15.47 -15.16 -7.67
N LEU A 76 -15.57 -16.37 -8.20
CA LEU A 76 -14.46 -17.27 -8.41
C LEU A 76 -13.99 -17.17 -9.87
N TRP A 77 -12.71 -16.82 -10.03
CA TRP A 77 -12.08 -16.63 -11.32
C TRP A 77 -10.86 -17.52 -11.47
N VAL A 78 -10.50 -17.79 -12.72
CA VAL A 78 -9.17 -18.31 -13.08
C VAL A 78 -8.43 -17.28 -13.90
N PHE A 79 -7.17 -17.07 -13.55
CA PHE A 79 -6.20 -16.38 -14.40
C PHE A 79 -5.44 -17.42 -15.21
N ILE A 80 -5.35 -17.18 -16.51
CA ILE A 80 -4.60 -17.99 -17.46
C ILE A 80 -3.46 -17.13 -18.00
N GLY A 81 -2.25 -17.41 -17.53
CA GLY A 81 -1.05 -16.73 -17.96
C GLY A 81 -0.50 -17.23 -19.29
N ARG A 82 0.74 -16.84 -19.58
CA ARG A 82 1.46 -17.23 -20.81
C ARG A 82 2.21 -18.55 -20.68
N GLU A 83 2.40 -19.01 -19.45
CA GLU A 83 3.13 -20.22 -19.11
C GLU A 83 2.24 -21.15 -18.29
N PHE A 84 2.51 -22.45 -18.36
CA PHE A 84 1.74 -23.48 -17.66
C PHE A 84 1.68 -23.27 -16.13
N GLY A 85 2.76 -22.72 -15.55
CA GLY A 85 2.85 -22.39 -14.12
C GLY A 85 2.07 -21.15 -13.71
N ASP A 86 1.65 -20.33 -14.67
CA ASP A 86 0.99 -19.04 -14.45
C ASP A 86 -0.54 -19.16 -14.56
N VAL A 87 -1.09 -20.31 -14.15
CA VAL A 87 -2.54 -20.55 -14.10
C VAL A 87 -2.96 -20.67 -12.64
N HIS A 88 -3.80 -19.76 -12.16
CA HIS A 88 -4.23 -19.75 -10.76
C HIS A 88 -5.65 -19.25 -10.56
N LEU A 89 -6.26 -19.71 -9.48
CA LEU A 89 -7.55 -19.20 -9.04
C LEU A 89 -7.38 -17.90 -8.26
N TYR A 90 -8.38 -17.05 -8.32
CA TYR A 90 -8.51 -15.91 -7.43
C TYR A 90 -9.98 -15.66 -7.10
N LEU A 91 -10.21 -15.11 -5.90
CA LEU A 91 -11.52 -14.66 -5.47
C LEU A 91 -11.61 -13.14 -5.61
N LYS A 92 -12.77 -12.66 -6.05
CA LYS A 92 -13.05 -11.24 -6.19
C LYS A 92 -14.31 -10.88 -5.40
N GLY A 93 -14.10 -10.10 -4.34
CA GLY A 93 -15.15 -9.38 -3.61
C GLY A 93 -14.94 -7.88 -3.77
N GLU A 94 -14.95 -7.15 -2.66
CA GLU A 94 -14.54 -5.73 -2.62
C GLU A 94 -13.03 -5.58 -2.90
N ALA A 95 -12.25 -6.61 -2.59
CA ALA A 95 -10.86 -6.74 -2.99
C ALA A 95 -10.58 -8.07 -3.70
N ILE A 96 -9.57 -8.07 -4.56
CA ILE A 96 -9.08 -9.28 -5.24
C ILE A 96 -8.13 -10.05 -4.32
N ARG A 97 -8.31 -11.36 -4.22
CA ARG A 97 -7.50 -12.31 -3.43
C ARG A 97 -6.98 -13.42 -4.33
N ASP A 98 -5.68 -13.44 -4.60
CA ASP A 98 -5.07 -14.56 -5.29
C ASP A 98 -5.09 -15.82 -4.42
N CYS A 99 -5.53 -16.94 -4.99
CA CYS A 99 -5.45 -18.27 -4.41
C CYS A 99 -4.29 -19.03 -5.05
N ARG A 100 -3.06 -18.48 -5.03
CA ARG A 100 -1.90 -19.11 -5.72
C ARG A 100 -1.55 -20.50 -5.19
N SER A 101 -1.91 -20.81 -3.95
CA SER A 101 -1.79 -22.18 -3.40
C SER A 101 -2.63 -23.21 -4.17
N CYS A 102 -3.62 -22.77 -4.96
CA CYS A 102 -4.41 -23.59 -5.87
C CYS A 102 -3.69 -23.89 -7.21
N GLN A 103 -2.41 -23.55 -7.38
CA GLN A 103 -1.67 -23.77 -8.63
C GLN A 103 -1.24 -25.23 -8.83
N THR A 104 -0.79 -25.93 -7.79
CA THR A 104 0.07 -27.12 -7.97
C THR A 104 -0.31 -28.35 -7.14
N GLY A 105 -1.39 -28.29 -6.36
CA GLY A 105 -1.70 -29.32 -5.36
C GLY A 105 -3.01 -30.07 -5.57
N PRO A 106 -3.12 -31.31 -5.05
CA PRO A 106 -4.36 -32.08 -4.97
C PRO A 106 -5.30 -31.60 -3.85
N ALA A 107 -5.20 -30.35 -3.42
CA ALA A 107 -5.94 -29.85 -2.27
C ALA A 107 -6.42 -28.42 -2.54
N LEU A 108 -7.02 -28.22 -3.72
CA LEU A 108 -7.53 -26.94 -4.19
C LEU A 108 -8.65 -26.44 -3.29
N TYR A 109 -9.52 -27.33 -2.80
CA TYR A 109 -10.53 -27.00 -1.79
C TYR A 109 -9.89 -26.41 -0.53
N ARG A 110 -8.85 -27.09 0.01
CA ARG A 110 -8.18 -26.65 1.23
C ARG A 110 -7.46 -25.34 1.02
N ALA A 111 -6.74 -25.20 -0.09
CA ALA A 111 -6.06 -23.95 -0.47
C ALA A 111 -7.04 -22.77 -0.62
N LEU A 112 -8.22 -23.01 -1.20
CA LEU A 112 -9.28 -22.02 -1.30
C LEU A 112 -9.82 -21.65 0.10
N ARG A 113 -10.10 -22.64 0.94
CA ARG A 113 -10.55 -22.44 2.32
C ARG A 113 -9.53 -21.66 3.16
N ASP A 114 -8.26 -22.00 3.03
CA ASP A 114 -7.16 -21.32 3.73
C ASP A 114 -7.03 -19.87 3.24
N THR A 115 -7.27 -19.60 1.95
CA THR A 115 -7.30 -18.23 1.42
C THR A 115 -8.43 -17.41 2.03
N ILE A 116 -9.61 -18.00 2.20
CA ILE A 116 -10.78 -17.35 2.82
C ILE A 116 -10.50 -17.10 4.32
N LEU A 117 -9.91 -18.08 5.03
CA LEU A 117 -9.50 -17.93 6.43
C LEU A 117 -8.50 -16.78 6.62
N ALA A 118 -7.49 -16.68 5.75
CA ALA A 118 -6.44 -15.68 5.81
C ALA A 118 -6.92 -14.23 5.51
N MET A 119 -8.17 -14.03 5.04
CA MET A 119 -8.71 -12.70 4.79
C MET A 119 -8.75 -11.85 6.08
N SER A 120 -9.06 -12.47 7.22
CA SER A 120 -9.09 -11.81 8.52
C SER A 120 -7.71 -11.32 8.96
N ASP A 121 -6.67 -12.13 8.74
CA ASP A 121 -5.30 -11.77 9.10
C ASP A 121 -4.80 -10.60 8.26
N ARG A 122 -5.09 -10.61 6.95
CA ARG A 122 -4.71 -9.53 6.05
C ARG A 122 -5.43 -8.22 6.36
N ARG A 123 -6.69 -8.28 6.81
CA ARG A 123 -7.42 -7.11 7.35
C ARG A 123 -6.69 -6.54 8.56
N LEU A 124 -6.38 -7.38 9.56
CA LEU A 124 -5.68 -6.96 10.78
C LEU A 124 -4.29 -6.39 10.52
N GLU A 125 -3.52 -7.00 9.61
CA GLU A 125 -2.21 -6.49 9.23
C GLU A 125 -2.30 -5.10 8.60
N THR A 126 -3.28 -4.89 7.71
CA THR A 126 -3.51 -3.60 7.04
C THR A 126 -3.95 -2.54 8.04
N GLU A 127 -4.81 -2.89 9.00
CA GLU A 127 -5.24 -2.04 10.10
C GLU A 127 -4.05 -1.56 10.94
N ARG A 128 -3.17 -2.49 11.35
CA ARG A 128 -1.94 -2.15 12.11
C ARG A 128 -1.00 -1.25 11.34
N LYS A 129 -0.79 -1.52 10.04
CA LYS A 129 0.05 -0.68 9.18
C LYS A 129 -0.51 0.73 9.06
N LEU A 130 -1.83 0.87 8.86
CA LEU A 130 -2.50 2.15 8.77
C LEU A 130 -2.34 2.95 10.07
N ALA A 131 -2.63 2.33 11.22
CA ALA A 131 -2.48 2.96 12.53
C ALA A 131 -1.04 3.42 12.79
N SER A 132 -0.05 2.59 12.43
CA SER A 132 1.37 2.95 12.55
C SER A 132 1.74 4.14 11.66
N THR A 133 1.28 4.16 10.41
CA THR A 133 1.52 5.29 9.50
C THR A 133 0.83 6.58 9.96
N ALA A 134 -0.36 6.50 10.54
CA ALA A 134 -1.07 7.65 11.09
C ALA A 134 -0.29 8.24 12.28
N ARG A 135 0.12 7.40 13.24
CA ARG A 135 0.95 7.84 14.38
C ARG A 135 2.26 8.48 13.94
N ARG A 136 2.94 7.90 12.93
CA ARG A 136 4.17 8.48 12.39
C ARG A 136 3.93 9.85 11.75
N LEU A 137 2.79 10.03 11.08
CA LEU A 137 2.40 11.33 10.54
C LEU A 137 2.19 12.33 11.66
N ASP A 138 1.46 11.95 12.71
CA ASP A 138 1.21 12.82 13.87
C ASP A 138 2.52 13.28 14.51
N THR A 139 3.46 12.36 14.76
CA THR A 139 4.80 12.69 15.29
C THR A 139 5.60 13.62 14.38
N LEU A 140 5.50 13.45 13.05
CA LEU A 140 6.18 14.33 12.11
C LEU A 140 5.54 15.72 12.11
N CYS A 141 4.21 15.82 12.17
CA CYS A 141 3.50 17.09 12.28
C CYS A 141 3.84 17.82 13.58
N GLU A 142 3.91 17.12 14.71
CA GLU A 142 4.38 17.68 15.99
C GLU A 142 5.83 18.18 15.89
N GLY A 143 6.71 17.41 15.24
CA GLY A 143 8.11 17.80 15.01
C GLY A 143 8.24 19.03 14.11
N LEU A 144 7.46 19.10 13.03
CA LEU A 144 7.44 20.25 12.11
C LEU A 144 6.86 21.52 12.77
N GLY A 145 5.99 21.37 13.77
CA GLY A 145 5.47 22.49 14.55
C GLY A 145 6.48 23.09 15.55
N LYS A 146 7.63 22.43 15.78
CA LYS A 146 8.67 22.99 16.65
C LYS A 146 9.46 24.08 15.91
N PRO A 147 9.80 25.18 16.59
CA PRO A 147 10.68 26.19 16.03
C PRO A 147 12.05 25.58 15.71
N PHE A 148 12.78 26.21 14.79
CA PHE A 148 14.09 25.72 14.38
C PHE A 148 15.05 25.77 15.57
N GLU A 149 15.75 24.66 15.86
CA GLU A 149 16.57 24.50 17.07
C GLU A 149 17.66 25.57 17.25
N HIS A 150 18.07 26.23 16.16
CA HIS A 150 19.09 27.27 16.18
C HIS A 150 18.57 28.62 15.71
N GLU A 151 17.25 28.84 15.78
CA GLU A 151 16.63 30.09 15.37
C GLU A 151 17.23 31.27 16.11
N GLU A 152 17.28 31.22 17.45
CA GLU A 152 17.88 32.28 18.27
C GLU A 152 19.37 32.51 17.96
N ARG A 153 20.14 31.42 17.76
CA ARG A 153 21.56 31.51 17.42
C ARG A 153 21.77 32.14 16.04
N LEU A 154 20.93 31.80 15.07
CA LEU A 154 20.95 32.38 13.74
C LEU A 154 20.59 33.87 13.79
N THR A 155 19.56 34.24 14.55
CA THR A 155 19.16 35.64 14.77
C THR A 155 20.30 36.45 15.41
N ALA A 156 20.99 35.89 16.41
CA ALA A 156 22.13 36.53 17.05
C ALA A 156 23.31 36.73 16.09
N LEU A 157 23.63 35.72 15.26
CA LEU A 157 24.68 35.83 14.24
C LEU A 157 24.35 36.86 13.17
N LEU A 158 23.11 36.89 12.68
CA LEU A 158 22.64 37.90 11.73
C LEU A 158 22.70 39.31 12.32
N GLY A 159 22.33 39.48 13.59
CA GLY A 159 22.46 40.75 14.31
C GLY A 159 23.92 41.21 14.39
N ARG A 160 24.83 40.31 14.74
CA ARG A 160 26.27 40.60 14.79
C ARG A 160 26.85 40.93 13.42
N GLN A 161 26.43 40.21 12.36
CA GLN A 161 26.85 40.49 10.99
C GLN A 161 26.44 41.90 10.55
N ARG A 162 25.19 42.32 10.84
CA ARG A 162 24.71 43.67 10.53
C ARG A 162 25.49 44.74 11.29
N ALA A 163 25.80 44.51 12.56
CA ALA A 163 26.59 45.45 13.36
C ALA A 163 28.03 45.59 12.82
N LEU A 164 28.66 44.49 12.43
CA LEU A 164 29.99 44.50 11.82
C LEU A 164 30.00 45.24 10.48
N ALA A 165 28.99 45.00 9.62
CA ALA A 165 28.86 45.72 8.36
C ALA A 165 28.72 47.23 8.57
N ALA A 166 27.86 47.66 9.50
CA ALA A 166 27.67 49.08 9.79
C ALA A 166 28.92 49.78 10.37
N ASN A 167 29.79 49.04 11.07
CA ASN A 167 31.06 49.58 11.56
C ASN A 167 32.09 49.68 10.43
N LEU A 168 32.17 48.67 9.55
CA LEU A 168 33.04 48.74 8.38
C LEU A 168 32.68 49.92 7.47
N ASP A 169 31.39 50.18 7.24
CA ASP A 169 30.93 51.34 6.46
C ASP A 169 31.36 52.68 7.08
N LYS A 170 31.38 52.77 8.43
CA LYS A 170 31.85 53.98 9.14
C LYS A 170 33.35 54.15 9.06
N ASP A 171 34.10 53.06 9.21
CA ASP A 171 35.56 53.09 9.12
C ASP A 171 36.00 53.45 7.68
N GLN A 172 35.30 52.93 6.67
CA GLN A 172 35.45 53.27 5.26
C GLN A 172 35.14 54.76 5.00
N ALA A 173 34.00 55.26 5.47
CA ALA A 173 33.63 56.67 5.32
C ALA A 173 34.59 57.63 6.05
N GLY A 174 35.11 57.21 7.22
CA GLY A 174 36.11 57.97 7.97
C GLY A 174 37.47 58.02 7.28
N THR A 175 37.89 56.92 6.64
CA THR A 175 39.15 56.87 5.87
C THR A 175 39.07 57.67 4.58
N GLU A 176 37.95 57.62 3.86
CA GLU A 176 37.70 58.45 2.68
C GLU A 176 37.61 59.95 3.03
N GLY A 177 37.00 60.29 4.17
CA GLY A 177 36.96 61.66 4.67
C GLY A 177 38.32 62.22 5.07
N LEU A 178 39.19 61.38 5.65
CA LEU A 178 40.59 61.74 5.96
C LEU A 178 41.42 61.96 4.69
N GLN A 179 41.28 61.08 3.69
CA GLN A 179 41.94 61.25 2.40
C GLN A 179 41.49 62.51 1.65
N ALA A 180 40.19 62.80 1.63
CA ALA A 180 39.66 64.02 1.01
C ALA A 180 40.10 65.29 1.75
N ALA A 181 40.24 65.24 3.08
CA ALA A 181 40.75 66.36 3.87
C ALA A 181 42.26 66.58 3.67
N GLU A 182 43.04 65.51 3.54
CA GLU A 182 44.47 65.58 3.21
C GLU A 182 44.72 66.11 1.80
N GLU A 183 43.92 65.70 0.81
CA GLU A 183 43.99 66.23 -0.55
C GLU A 183 43.59 67.71 -0.63
N SER A 184 42.61 68.15 0.17
CA SER A 184 42.22 69.56 0.30
C SER A 184 43.26 70.43 1.01
N LEU A 185 44.10 69.86 1.87
CA LEU A 185 45.17 70.60 2.57
C LEU A 185 46.46 70.70 1.74
N ALA A 186 46.62 69.82 0.74
CA ALA A 186 47.79 69.74 -0.12
C ALA A 186 47.64 70.52 -1.45
N ALA A 187 46.46 71.08 -1.73
CA ALA A 187 46.15 71.94 -2.88
C ALA A 187 46.21 73.42 -2.52
#